data_AF-A0A0B8WB34-F1
#
_entry.id   AF-A0A0B8WB34-F1
#
_cell.length_a   1.000
_cell.length_b   1.000
_cell.length_c   1.000
_cell.angle_alpha   90.00
_cell.angle_beta   90.00
_cell.angle_gamma   90.00
#
_symmetry.space_group_name_H-M   'P 1'
#
loop_
_entity.id
_entity.type
_entity.pdbx_description
1 polymer ?
#
loop_
_entity_poly.entity_id
_entity_poly.type
_entity_poly.pdbx_seq_one_letter_code
_entity_poly.pdbx_strand_id
1 'polypeptide(L)'
;MKKMILPLLMLMFSSQAFASAFDSLNDQKLQGEAYSKLLSEAQNITISGDIHEGEKLTTILKAAEDYHAEMLDLLERGESIEDMKSPVSSVDTQCKINAQKTGAECIVFINFKPLGETAIIFSVELNEKQEVISISNRAEISRGA
;
A
#
# COMPACT_ATOMS: atom_id res chain seq x y z
N MET A 1 -28.89 57.26 -23.98
CA MET A 1 -28.20 56.62 -22.84
C MET A 1 -28.18 55.12 -23.11
N LYS A 2 -27.01 54.56 -23.47
CA LYS A 2 -26.85 53.15 -23.87
C LYS A 2 -26.89 52.24 -22.64
N LYS A 3 -27.78 51.24 -22.64
CA LYS A 3 -27.88 50.18 -21.63
C LYS A 3 -26.80 49.15 -21.91
N MET A 4 -25.86 48.97 -20.99
CA MET A 4 -24.81 47.95 -21.07
C MET A 4 -25.31 46.73 -20.31
N ILE A 5 -25.60 45.65 -21.05
CA ILE A 5 -25.99 44.36 -20.49
C ILE A 5 -24.69 43.65 -20.06
N LEU A 6 -24.55 43.40 -18.77
CA LEU A 6 -23.46 42.61 -18.19
C LEU A 6 -23.88 41.14 -18.23
N PRO A 7 -23.22 40.25 -19.01
CA PRO A 7 -23.50 38.84 -18.91
C PRO A 7 -22.87 38.30 -17.64
N LEU A 8 -23.73 37.88 -16.71
CA LEU A 8 -23.40 37.11 -15.53
C LEU A 8 -22.81 35.77 -16.02
N LEU A 9 -21.48 35.62 -15.98
CA LEU A 9 -20.83 34.33 -16.22
C LEU A 9 -21.33 33.37 -15.14
N MET A 10 -22.11 32.39 -15.57
CA MET A 10 -22.47 31.22 -14.78
C MET A 10 -21.19 30.52 -14.35
N LEU A 11 -20.97 30.44 -13.03
CA LEU A 11 -20.01 29.53 -12.43
C LEU A 11 -20.51 28.11 -12.71
N MET A 12 -20.02 27.53 -13.80
CA MET A 12 -20.13 26.10 -14.05
C MET A 12 -19.30 25.39 -12.99
N PHE A 13 -19.99 24.71 -12.07
CA PHE A 13 -19.39 23.85 -11.07
C PHE A 13 -18.53 22.78 -11.76
N SER A 14 -17.23 22.85 -11.52
CA SER A 14 -16.24 21.87 -11.93
C SER A 14 -16.39 20.58 -11.11
N SER A 15 -17.35 19.72 -11.49
CA SER A 15 -17.60 18.44 -10.82
C SER A 15 -16.61 17.32 -11.19
N GLN A 16 -15.52 17.61 -11.90
CA GLN A 16 -14.64 16.59 -12.48
C GLN A 16 -13.41 16.23 -11.64
N ALA A 17 -13.15 16.92 -10.51
CA ALA A 17 -11.98 16.66 -9.66
C ALA A 17 -12.26 15.70 -8.47
N PHE A 18 -13.51 15.32 -8.24
CA PHE A 18 -13.86 14.46 -7.11
C PHE A 18 -13.71 12.96 -7.40
N ALA A 19 -13.66 12.51 -8.66
CA ALA A 19 -13.54 11.09 -8.96
C ALA A 19 -12.12 10.54 -8.67
N SER A 20 -11.06 11.27 -9.06
CA SER A 20 -9.68 10.77 -8.91
C SER A 20 -9.17 10.75 -7.48
N ALA A 21 -9.63 11.68 -6.63
CA ALA A 21 -9.27 11.70 -5.21
C ALA A 21 -9.99 10.59 -4.42
N PHE A 22 -11.23 10.24 -4.79
CA PHE A 22 -11.98 9.18 -4.13
C PHE A 22 -11.51 7.78 -4.57
N ASP A 23 -11.18 7.58 -5.85
CA ASP A 23 -10.53 6.33 -6.30
C ASP A 23 -9.18 6.14 -5.59
N SER A 24 -8.38 7.22 -5.45
CA SER A 24 -7.11 7.19 -4.70
C SER A 24 -7.28 6.81 -3.22
N LEU A 25 -8.34 7.28 -2.55
CA LEU A 25 -8.62 6.94 -1.15
C LEU A 25 -9.08 5.49 -0.98
N ASN A 26 -9.91 4.97 -1.90
CA ASN A 26 -10.32 3.58 -1.88
C ASN A 26 -9.14 2.64 -2.14
N ASP A 27 -8.26 3.00 -3.07
CA ASP A 27 -7.03 2.25 -3.35
C ASP A 27 -6.11 2.24 -2.13
N GLN A 28 -5.91 3.38 -1.47
CA GLN A 28 -5.12 3.46 -0.23
C GLN A 28 -5.72 2.63 0.90
N LYS A 29 -7.06 2.65 1.05
CA LYS A 29 -7.76 1.81 2.04
C LYS A 29 -7.51 0.33 1.76
N LEU A 30 -7.69 -0.12 0.52
CA LEU A 30 -7.47 -1.50 0.12
C LEU A 30 -6.01 -1.93 0.37
N GLN A 31 -5.06 -1.10 -0.01
CA GLN A 31 -3.62 -1.36 0.21
C GLN A 31 -3.30 -1.50 1.70
N GLY A 32 -3.81 -0.58 2.53
CA GLY A 32 -3.63 -0.64 3.97
C GLY A 32 -4.27 -1.87 4.63
N GLU A 33 -5.50 -2.21 4.26
CA GLU A 33 -6.18 -3.42 4.75
C GLU A 33 -5.45 -4.70 4.33
N ALA A 34 -5.01 -4.77 3.06
CA ALA A 34 -4.27 -5.92 2.53
C ALA A 34 -2.93 -6.11 3.24
N TYR A 35 -2.18 -5.01 3.45
CA TYR A 35 -0.91 -5.05 4.18
C TYR A 35 -1.10 -5.44 5.65
N SER A 36 -2.09 -4.87 6.34
CA SER A 36 -2.44 -5.23 7.71
C SER A 36 -2.81 -6.72 7.83
N LYS A 37 -3.59 -7.24 6.87
CA LYS A 37 -3.95 -8.66 6.79
C LYS A 37 -2.71 -9.54 6.60
N LEU A 38 -1.82 -9.17 5.69
CA LEU A 38 -0.53 -9.85 5.46
C LEU A 38 0.30 -9.94 6.74
N LEU A 39 0.47 -8.84 7.47
CA LEU A 39 1.19 -8.82 8.75
C LEU A 39 0.57 -9.78 9.77
N SER A 40 -0.75 -9.71 9.94
CA SER A 40 -1.47 -10.49 10.96
C SER A 40 -1.46 -12.00 10.71
N GLU A 41 -1.36 -12.42 9.44
CA GLU A 41 -1.42 -13.83 9.04
C GLU A 41 -0.08 -14.39 8.55
N ALA A 42 1.00 -13.60 8.58
CA ALA A 42 2.30 -13.95 8.02
C ALA A 42 2.86 -15.31 8.47
N GLN A 43 2.56 -15.72 9.71
CA GLN A 43 2.98 -17.02 10.26
C GLN A 43 2.35 -18.24 9.57
N ASN A 44 1.19 -18.05 8.91
CA ASN A 44 0.42 -19.10 8.25
C ASN A 44 0.64 -19.14 6.72
N ILE A 45 1.44 -18.20 6.20
CA ILE A 45 1.67 -18.06 4.77
C ILE A 45 2.96 -18.79 4.38
N THR A 46 2.85 -19.64 3.37
CA THR A 46 4.01 -20.31 2.75
C THR A 46 4.61 -19.37 1.71
N ILE A 47 5.93 -19.19 1.75
CA ILE A 47 6.65 -18.38 0.76
C ILE A 47 7.30 -19.23 -0.33
N SER A 48 7.38 -18.69 -1.54
CA SER A 48 8.10 -19.24 -2.69
C SER A 48 8.85 -18.14 -3.45
N GLY A 49 9.66 -18.49 -4.45
CA GLY A 49 10.42 -17.53 -5.26
C GLY A 49 11.87 -17.37 -4.79
N ASP A 50 12.37 -16.14 -4.77
CA ASP A 50 13.74 -15.77 -4.40
C ASP A 50 13.95 -15.74 -2.88
N ILE A 51 13.82 -16.93 -2.25
CA ILE A 51 13.89 -17.12 -0.80
C ILE A 51 15.22 -17.73 -0.37
N HIS A 52 15.78 -17.26 0.74
CA HIS A 52 16.95 -17.90 1.37
C HIS A 52 16.54 -19.12 2.20
N GLU A 53 17.48 -20.04 2.44
CA GLU A 53 17.23 -21.22 3.28
C GLU A 53 16.80 -20.82 4.70
N GLY A 54 15.64 -21.33 5.13
CA GLY A 54 15.07 -21.04 6.46
C GLY A 54 14.44 -19.65 6.61
N GLU A 55 14.39 -18.85 5.54
CA GLU A 55 13.71 -17.56 5.56
C GLU A 55 12.21 -17.71 5.80
N LYS A 56 11.63 -16.79 6.58
CA LYS A 56 10.20 -16.76 6.89
C LYS A 56 9.64 -15.40 6.52
N LEU A 57 8.38 -15.38 6.08
CA LEU A 57 7.68 -14.13 5.77
C LEU A 57 7.66 -13.17 6.96
N THR A 58 7.44 -13.70 8.18
CA THR A 58 7.49 -12.92 9.42
C THR A 58 8.81 -12.19 9.61
N THR A 59 9.93 -12.80 9.20
CA THR A 59 11.26 -12.18 9.32
C THR A 59 11.42 -11.04 8.32
N ILE A 60 10.94 -11.22 7.08
CA ILE A 60 10.99 -10.18 6.04
C ILE A 60 10.11 -8.99 6.45
N LEU A 61 8.88 -9.26 6.87
CA LEU A 61 7.91 -8.23 7.26
C LEU A 61 8.29 -7.49 8.55
N LYS A 62 8.99 -8.15 9.47
CA LYS A 62 9.47 -7.50 10.70
C LYS A 62 10.32 -6.25 10.43
N ALA A 63 11.14 -6.26 9.38
CA ALA A 63 11.93 -5.08 9.02
C ALA A 63 11.04 -3.90 8.58
N ALA A 64 9.94 -4.19 7.88
CA ALA A 64 8.95 -3.19 7.50
C ALA A 64 8.09 -2.70 8.69
N GLU A 65 7.79 -3.57 9.65
CA GLU A 65 7.12 -3.17 10.90
C GLU A 65 8.02 -2.27 11.75
N ASP A 66 9.29 -2.66 11.94
CA ASP A 66 10.26 -1.88 12.71
C ASP A 66 10.50 -0.50 12.06
N TYR A 67 10.50 -0.43 10.71
CA TYR A 67 10.52 0.85 9.96
C TYR A 67 9.31 1.73 10.27
N HIS A 68 8.09 1.20 10.20
CA HIS A 68 6.89 1.99 10.49
C HIS A 68 6.84 2.44 11.96
N ALA A 69 7.27 1.59 12.89
CA ALA A 69 7.34 1.93 14.31
C ALA A 69 8.31 3.09 14.57
N GLU A 70 9.51 3.06 13.97
CA GLU A 70 10.47 4.17 14.07
C GLU A 70 9.91 5.46 13.45
N MET A 71 9.28 5.37 12.28
CA MET A 71 8.67 6.53 11.62
C MET A 71 7.60 7.17 12.51
N LEU A 72 6.70 6.38 13.10
CA LEU A 72 5.65 6.87 13.99
C LEU A 72 6.24 7.53 15.25
N ASP A 73 7.25 6.91 15.86
CA ASP A 73 7.93 7.45 17.04
C ASP A 73 8.62 8.80 16.75
N LEU A 74 9.26 8.96 15.59
CA LEU A 74 9.83 10.25 15.16
C LEU A 74 8.74 11.31 14.94
N LEU A 75 7.65 10.94 14.27
CA LEU A 75 6.51 11.84 14.04
C LEU A 75 5.85 12.29 15.35
N GLU A 76 5.69 11.37 16.32
CA GLU A 76 5.18 11.68 17.65
C GLU A 76 6.11 12.63 18.43
N ARG A 77 7.43 12.47 18.26
CA ARG A 77 8.45 13.36 18.84
C ARG A 77 8.63 14.68 18.08
N GLY A 78 8.00 14.83 16.90
CA GLY A 78 8.19 15.98 16.02
C GLY A 78 9.59 16.07 15.41
N GLU A 79 10.30 14.94 15.34
CA GLU A 79 11.62 14.81 14.74
C GLU A 79 11.52 14.51 13.24
N SER A 80 12.63 14.72 12.52
CA SER A 80 12.66 14.46 11.07
C SER A 80 12.67 12.97 10.78
N ILE A 81 11.81 12.52 9.86
CA ILE A 81 11.84 11.14 9.33
C ILE A 81 13.11 10.87 8.49
N GLU A 82 13.85 11.90 8.11
CA GLU A 82 15.12 11.75 7.38
C GLU A 82 16.22 11.13 8.28
N ASP A 83 16.08 11.24 9.60
CA ASP A 83 17.03 10.73 10.59
C ASP A 83 16.78 9.26 10.97
N MET A 84 15.87 8.58 10.26
CA MET A 84 15.58 7.16 10.47
C MET A 84 16.83 6.28 10.28
N LYS A 85 17.06 5.40 11.25
CA LYS A 85 18.17 4.44 11.27
C LYS A 85 17.80 3.10 10.66
N SER A 86 16.53 2.85 10.38
CA SER A 86 16.06 1.63 9.76
C SER A 86 16.87 1.26 8.51
N PRO A 87 17.22 -0.02 8.32
CA PRO A 87 17.83 -0.49 7.07
C PRO A 87 16.84 -0.42 5.91
N VAL A 88 15.54 -0.26 6.18
CA VAL A 88 14.50 -0.04 5.17
C VAL A 88 14.42 1.45 4.86
N SER A 89 14.40 1.79 3.56
CA SER A 89 14.24 3.17 3.09
C SER A 89 12.81 3.54 2.78
N SER A 90 11.99 2.57 2.39
CA SER A 90 10.58 2.76 2.08
C SER A 90 9.86 1.42 2.04
N VAL A 91 8.57 1.48 2.35
CA VAL A 91 7.63 0.38 2.14
C VAL A 91 6.48 0.93 1.31
N ASP A 92 6.17 0.29 0.19
CA ASP A 92 5.05 0.64 -0.67
C ASP A 92 4.16 -0.59 -0.89
N THR A 93 2.84 -0.37 -0.99
CA THR A 93 1.89 -1.47 -1.25
C THR A 93 1.03 -1.10 -2.44
N GLN A 94 0.95 -1.98 -3.43
CA GLN A 94 0.11 -1.78 -4.60
C GLN A 94 -0.82 -2.97 -4.73
N CYS A 95 -2.09 -2.71 -5.02
CA CYS A 95 -3.09 -3.76 -5.22
C CYS A 95 -3.82 -3.54 -6.54
N LYS A 96 -4.08 -4.63 -7.26
CA LYS A 96 -4.85 -4.65 -8.50
C LYS A 96 -6.04 -5.59 -8.33
N ILE A 97 -7.23 -5.02 -8.32
CA ILE A 97 -8.49 -5.77 -8.25
C ILE A 97 -8.66 -6.60 -9.52
N ASN A 98 -9.06 -7.87 -9.38
CA ASN A 98 -9.34 -8.76 -10.50
C ASN A 98 -10.60 -8.33 -11.26
N ALA A 99 -10.81 -8.87 -12.47
CA ALA A 99 -11.95 -8.50 -13.32
C ALA A 99 -13.31 -8.82 -12.67
N GLN A 100 -13.35 -9.83 -11.79
CA GLN A 100 -14.56 -10.28 -11.09
C GLN A 100 -14.88 -9.43 -9.85
N LYS A 101 -13.98 -8.54 -9.42
CA LYS A 101 -14.06 -7.74 -8.18
C LYS A 101 -14.19 -8.56 -6.89
N THR A 102 -13.83 -9.83 -6.92
CA THR A 102 -13.88 -10.75 -5.76
C THR A 102 -12.53 -10.92 -5.08
N GLY A 103 -11.47 -10.36 -5.65
CA GLY A 103 -10.12 -10.47 -5.10
C GLY A 103 -9.20 -9.40 -5.69
N ALA A 104 -8.02 -9.26 -5.10
CA ALA A 104 -6.96 -8.43 -5.62
C ALA A 104 -5.61 -9.16 -5.53
N GLU A 105 -4.75 -8.92 -6.51
CA GLU A 105 -3.33 -9.25 -6.42
C GLU A 105 -2.61 -8.02 -5.86
N CYS A 106 -1.88 -8.22 -4.78
CA CYS A 106 -1.16 -7.16 -4.08
C CYS A 106 0.34 -7.45 -4.07
N ILE A 107 1.12 -6.39 -4.12
CA ILE A 107 2.58 -6.42 -4.03
C ILE A 107 3.00 -5.45 -2.95
N VAL A 108 3.79 -5.91 -1.99
CA VAL A 108 4.49 -5.06 -1.02
C VAL A 108 5.94 -4.96 -1.45
N PHE A 109 6.39 -3.74 -1.72
CA PHE A 109 7.79 -3.43 -2.02
C PHE A 109 8.48 -2.93 -0.76
N ILE A 110 9.52 -3.63 -0.34
CA ILE A 110 10.39 -3.23 0.78
C ILE A 110 11.76 -2.92 0.20
N ASN A 111 12.14 -1.63 0.24
CA ASN A 111 13.43 -1.19 -0.27
C ASN A 111 14.45 -1.13 0.88
N PHE A 112 15.56 -1.87 0.76
CA PHE A 112 16.63 -1.96 1.74
C PHE A 112 17.88 -1.19 1.29
N LYS A 113 18.49 -0.45 2.21
CA LYS A 113 19.80 0.21 2.03
C LYS A 113 20.92 -0.73 2.52
N PRO A 114 21.90 -1.14 1.69
CA PRO A 114 22.04 -1.00 0.24
C PRO A 114 21.58 -2.25 -0.54
N LEU A 115 20.80 -3.14 0.09
CA LEU A 115 20.56 -4.51 -0.37
C LEU A 115 19.57 -4.62 -1.54
N GLY A 116 18.89 -3.54 -1.91
CA GLY A 116 17.93 -3.53 -3.03
C GLY A 116 16.49 -3.77 -2.59
N GLU A 117 15.64 -4.11 -3.56
CA GLU A 117 14.20 -4.22 -3.37
C GLU A 117 13.77 -5.67 -3.11
N THR A 118 12.84 -5.87 -2.19
CA THR A 118 12.12 -7.13 -2.02
C THR A 118 10.65 -6.90 -2.29
N ALA A 119 10.10 -7.59 -3.28
CA ALA A 119 8.69 -7.62 -3.60
C ALA A 119 8.04 -8.87 -3.00
N ILE A 120 6.94 -8.68 -2.27
CA ILE A 120 6.11 -9.74 -1.70
C ILE A 120 4.77 -9.71 -2.44
N ILE A 121 4.53 -10.69 -3.30
CA ILE A 121 3.34 -10.81 -4.12
C ILE A 121 2.37 -11.77 -3.43
N PHE A 122 1.13 -11.36 -3.22
CA PHE A 122 0.11 -12.16 -2.57
C PHE A 122 -1.27 -11.82 -3.11
N SER A 123 -2.26 -12.67 -2.83
CA SER A 123 -3.64 -12.42 -3.23
C SER A 123 -4.54 -12.27 -2.01
N VAL A 124 -5.51 -11.37 -2.10
CA VAL A 124 -6.55 -11.18 -1.08
C VAL A 124 -7.92 -11.44 -1.67
N GLU A 125 -8.83 -11.92 -0.84
CA GLU A 125 -10.25 -12.04 -1.15
C GLU A 125 -10.99 -10.80 -0.66
N LEU A 126 -11.94 -10.33 -1.47
CA LEU A 126 -12.73 -9.13 -1.20
C LEU A 126 -14.20 -9.47 -1.01
N ASN A 127 -14.87 -8.76 -0.11
CA ASN A 127 -16.33 -8.80 0.00
C ASN A 127 -17.02 -7.92 -1.07
N GLU A 128 -18.36 -7.89 -1.06
CA GLU A 128 -19.17 -7.06 -1.97
C GLU A 128 -18.91 -5.54 -1.83
N LYS A 129 -18.32 -5.10 -0.72
CA LYS A 129 -17.91 -3.71 -0.46
C LYS A 129 -16.44 -3.43 -0.81
N GLN A 130 -15.74 -4.39 -1.42
CA GLN A 130 -14.32 -4.33 -1.75
C GLN A 130 -13.39 -4.22 -0.53
N GLU A 131 -13.83 -4.73 0.62
CA GLU A 131 -13.02 -4.80 1.85
C GLU A 131 -12.33 -6.17 1.92
N VAL A 132 -11.12 -6.19 2.48
CA VAL A 132 -10.32 -7.41 2.59
C VAL A 132 -10.90 -8.35 3.65
N ILE A 133 -11.27 -9.57 3.26
CA ILE A 133 -11.81 -10.59 4.17
C ILE A 133 -10.83 -11.71 4.48
N SER A 134 -10.02 -12.10 3.49
CA SER A 134 -9.03 -13.18 3.64
C SER A 134 -7.79 -12.91 2.78
N ILE A 135 -6.70 -13.61 3.08
CA ILE A 135 -5.47 -13.60 2.31
C ILE A 135 -5.12 -15.04 1.91
N SER A 136 -4.55 -15.19 0.71
CA SER A 136 -3.98 -16.45 0.26
C SER A 136 -2.93 -16.95 1.25
N ASN A 137 -2.90 -18.27 1.48
CA ASN A 137 -1.86 -18.90 2.30
C ASN A 137 -0.51 -19.03 1.58
N ARG A 138 -0.35 -18.36 0.44
CA ARG A 138 0.88 -18.33 -0.36
C ARG A 138 1.24 -16.90 -0.71
N ALA A 139 2.54 -16.60 -0.61
CA ALA A 139 3.14 -15.39 -1.13
C ALA A 139 4.38 -15.74 -1.96
N GLU A 140 4.62 -15.00 -3.03
CA GLU A 140 5.82 -15.10 -3.84
C GLU A 140 6.77 -13.95 -3.53
N ILE A 141 8.03 -14.28 -3.31
CA ILE A 141 9.11 -13.33 -3.04
C ILE A 141 9.91 -13.16 -4.31
N SER A 142 10.11 -11.92 -4.72
CA SER A 142 11.05 -11.56 -5.79
C SER A 142 12.00 -10.48 -5.29
N ARG A 143 13.26 -10.53 -5.73
CA ARG A 143 14.27 -9.55 -5.31
C ARG A 143 14.87 -8.82 -6.51
N GLY A 144 14.87 -7.49 -6.44
CA GLY A 144 15.53 -6.60 -7.37
C GLY A 144 16.86 -6.10 -6.80
N ALA A 145 17.88 -5.99 -7.65
CA ALA A 145 19.18 -5.38 -7.34
C ALA A 145 19.20 -3.90 -7.75
#